data_AF-A0A0F9BG37-F1
#
_entry.id   AF-A0A0F9BG37-F1
#
_cell.length_a   1.000
_cell.length_b   1.000
_cell.length_c   1.000
_cell.angle_alpha   90.00
_cell.angle_beta   90.00
_cell.angle_gamma   90.00
#
_symmetry.space_group_name_H-M   'P 1'
#
loop_
_entity.id
_entity.type
_entity.pdbx_description
1 polymer ?
#
loop_
_entity_poly.entity_id
_entity_poly.type
_entity_poly.pdbx_seq_one_letter_code
_entity_poly.pdbx_strand_id
1 'polypeptide(L)'
;IMEVIAKARGRYGHSHVKEEVFLSNPLVPGEGIDKMFELSDQRYWYRKCNSCGKWTCAELFFMEDIEGGSPERCVGTRADGTGYIACKNCGREVFIRDGEWQPETKANSDFMHGYHWSQLTSTFNDPLEILHNFRNPPEGNLADVYRLRLGLPYIAEEDRLVMSQVFECWHVQ
;
A
#
# COMPACT_ATOMS: atom_id res chain seq x y z
N ILE A 1 22.05 7.73 -10.88
CA ILE A 1 20.90 6.86 -11.25
C ILE A 1 20.10 7.44 -12.42
N MET A 2 19.68 8.72 -12.37
CA MET A 2 18.92 9.37 -13.46
C MET A 2 19.55 9.29 -14.85
N GLU A 3 20.88 9.43 -14.97
CA GLU A 3 21.60 9.31 -16.25
C GLU A 3 21.53 7.89 -16.83
N VAL A 4 21.54 6.86 -15.98
CA VAL A 4 21.46 5.44 -16.41
C VAL A 4 20.06 5.12 -16.91
N ILE A 5 19.02 5.63 -16.24
CA ILE A 5 17.61 5.49 -16.68
C ILE A 5 17.41 6.20 -18.03
N ALA A 6 17.95 7.41 -18.19
CA ALA A 6 17.87 8.14 -19.46
C ALA A 6 18.54 7.38 -20.62
N LYS A 7 19.72 6.79 -20.39
CA LYS A 7 20.41 5.93 -21.38
C LYS A 7 19.64 4.64 -21.68
N ALA A 8 19.01 4.03 -20.68
CA ALA A 8 18.13 2.86 -20.87
C ALA A 8 16.92 3.21 -21.74
N ARG A 9 16.28 4.36 -21.49
CA ARG A 9 15.17 4.87 -22.32
C ARG A 9 15.55 5.12 -23.77
N GLY A 10 16.80 5.48 -24.04
CA GLY A 10 17.34 5.56 -25.40
C GLY A 10 17.21 4.24 -26.19
N ARG A 11 17.17 3.09 -25.51
CA ARG A 11 16.98 1.77 -26.16
C ARG A 11 15.54 1.55 -26.65
N TYR A 12 14.56 2.32 -26.15
CA TYR A 12 13.18 2.27 -26.65
C TYR A 12 13.00 2.97 -28.00
N GLY A 13 14.05 3.56 -28.57
CA GLY A 13 13.98 4.26 -29.87
C GLY A 13 13.36 3.43 -31.01
N HIS A 14 13.53 2.10 -30.98
CA HIS A 14 12.97 1.18 -31.97
C HIS A 14 11.67 0.47 -31.53
N SER A 15 11.15 0.75 -30.33
CA SER A 15 9.87 0.19 -29.87
C SER A 15 8.72 1.11 -30.27
N HIS A 16 7.68 0.55 -30.87
CA HIS A 16 6.45 1.29 -31.17
C HIS A 16 5.59 1.54 -29.93
N VAL A 17 5.77 0.76 -28.86
CA VAL A 17 4.94 0.81 -27.64
C VAL A 17 5.63 1.54 -26.49
N LYS A 18 6.96 1.40 -26.37
CA LYS A 18 7.82 2.08 -25.36
C LYS A 18 7.33 1.95 -23.91
N GLU A 19 6.77 0.79 -23.57
CA GLU A 19 6.22 0.50 -22.24
C GLU A 19 7.33 0.30 -21.19
N GLU A 20 7.10 0.84 -19.99
CA GLU A 20 7.92 0.63 -18.79
C GLU A 20 7.04 0.03 -17.69
N VAL A 21 7.55 -1.01 -17.01
CA VAL A 21 6.87 -1.64 -15.87
C VAL A 21 7.77 -1.52 -14.65
N PHE A 22 7.23 -0.96 -13.57
CA PHE A 22 7.90 -0.81 -12.29
C PHE A 22 7.21 -1.71 -11.26
N LEU A 23 7.97 -2.57 -10.59
CA LEU A 23 7.47 -3.49 -9.57
C LEU A 23 8.48 -3.58 -8.42
N SER A 24 8.04 -3.25 -7.22
CA SER A 24 8.82 -3.37 -5.98
C SER A 24 7.88 -3.21 -4.79
N ASN A 25 8.36 -3.51 -3.59
CA ASN A 25 7.75 -3.03 -2.36
C ASN A 25 8.17 -1.57 -2.11
N PRO A 26 7.26 -0.69 -1.66
CA PRO A 26 7.63 0.66 -1.24
C PRO A 26 8.50 0.57 0.00
N LEU A 27 9.63 1.30 0.01
CA LEU A 27 10.57 1.26 1.13
C LEU A 27 10.31 2.42 2.08
N VAL A 28 10.49 3.64 1.59
CA VAL A 28 10.27 4.89 2.32
C VAL A 28 9.33 5.80 1.51
N PRO A 29 8.56 6.67 2.18
CA PRO A 29 7.62 7.55 1.48
C PRO A 29 8.32 8.49 0.49
N GLY A 30 7.68 8.73 -0.66
CA GLY A 30 8.14 9.69 -1.67
C GLY A 30 9.33 9.24 -2.51
N GLU A 31 9.79 8.00 -2.38
CA GLU A 31 10.95 7.46 -3.09
C GLU A 31 10.65 6.13 -3.80
N GLY A 32 11.45 5.80 -4.83
CA GLY A 32 11.35 4.52 -5.53
C GLY A 32 9.94 4.24 -6.10
N ILE A 33 9.42 3.04 -5.84
CA ILE A 33 8.10 2.64 -6.33
C ILE A 33 6.95 3.44 -5.72
N ASP A 34 7.12 3.93 -4.50
CA ASP A 34 6.14 4.81 -3.85
C ASP A 34 5.99 6.12 -4.64
N LYS A 35 7.14 6.70 -5.04
CA LYS A 35 7.14 7.89 -5.91
C LYS A 35 6.49 7.64 -7.26
N MET A 36 6.75 6.48 -7.86
CA MET A 36 6.13 6.11 -9.14
C MET A 36 4.62 5.92 -8.99
N PHE A 37 4.17 5.35 -7.88
CA PHE A 37 2.75 5.22 -7.56
C PHE A 37 2.08 6.58 -7.36
N GLU A 38 2.69 7.52 -6.63
CA GLU A 38 2.19 8.90 -6.48
C GLU A 38 1.95 9.60 -7.83
N LEU A 39 2.86 9.37 -8.80
CA LEU A 39 2.79 9.95 -10.14
C LEU A 39 1.77 9.26 -11.06
N SER A 40 1.23 8.12 -10.66
CA SER A 40 0.26 7.33 -11.42
C SER A 40 -1.20 7.74 -11.16
N ASP A 41 -2.16 6.97 -11.69
CA ASP A 41 -3.58 7.11 -11.36
C ASP A 41 -4.01 6.47 -10.03
N GLN A 42 -3.08 5.83 -9.30
CA GLN A 42 -3.22 5.33 -7.94
C GLN A 42 -4.46 4.42 -7.74
N ARG A 43 -4.41 3.20 -8.27
CA ARG A 43 -5.52 2.25 -8.16
C ARG A 43 -5.46 1.43 -6.90
N TYR A 44 -6.63 1.32 -6.27
CA TYR A 44 -6.89 0.44 -5.14
C TYR A 44 -7.98 -0.57 -5.47
N TRP A 45 -7.94 -1.72 -4.80
CA TRP A 45 -8.94 -2.78 -4.99
C TRP A 45 -10.17 -2.50 -4.13
N TYR A 46 -11.25 -2.05 -4.76
CA TYR A 46 -12.52 -1.80 -4.10
C TYR A 46 -13.41 -3.02 -4.22
N ARG A 47 -13.97 -3.48 -3.11
CA ARG A 47 -14.87 -4.64 -3.02
C ARG A 47 -16.29 -4.16 -2.75
N LYS A 48 -17.28 -4.65 -3.51
CA LYS A 48 -18.68 -4.31 -3.27
C LYS A 48 -19.24 -5.19 -2.16
N CYS A 49 -19.82 -4.57 -1.13
CA CYS A 49 -20.44 -5.32 -0.04
C CYS A 49 -21.81 -5.87 -0.45
N ASN A 50 -21.96 -7.20 -0.46
CA ASN A 50 -23.23 -7.85 -0.79
C ASN A 50 -24.34 -7.61 0.25
N SER A 51 -24.00 -7.12 1.44
CA SER A 51 -24.96 -6.84 2.51
C SER A 51 -25.55 -5.43 2.48
N CYS A 52 -24.77 -4.42 2.09
CA CYS A 52 -25.22 -3.01 2.09
C CYS A 52 -25.06 -2.30 0.74
N GLY A 53 -24.47 -2.95 -0.27
CA GLY A 53 -24.26 -2.42 -1.61
C GLY A 53 -23.14 -1.39 -1.74
N LYS A 54 -22.53 -0.95 -0.63
CA LYS A 54 -21.46 0.05 -0.62
C LYS A 54 -20.09 -0.58 -0.86
N TRP A 55 -19.15 0.23 -1.34
CA TRP A 55 -17.79 -0.17 -1.64
C TRP A 55 -16.88 -0.11 -0.41
N THR A 56 -15.88 -0.97 -0.37
CA THR A 56 -14.85 -1.00 0.67
C THR A 56 -13.51 -1.34 0.03
N CYS A 57 -12.53 -0.44 0.18
CA CYS A 57 -11.13 -0.75 -0.02
C CYS A 57 -10.53 -1.14 1.34
N ALA A 58 -9.99 -2.35 1.43
CA ALA A 58 -9.42 -2.87 2.67
C ALA A 58 -8.16 -2.08 3.08
N GLU A 59 -7.32 -1.75 2.10
CA GLU A 59 -6.05 -1.07 2.27
C GLU A 59 -6.26 0.33 2.86
N LEU A 60 -7.11 1.14 2.23
CA LEU A 60 -7.45 2.47 2.71
C LEU A 60 -8.13 2.41 4.09
N PHE A 61 -9.06 1.46 4.29
CA PHE A 61 -9.74 1.32 5.57
C PHE A 61 -8.77 0.89 6.69
N PHE A 62 -7.84 -0.01 6.41
CA PHE A 62 -6.81 -0.42 7.36
C PHE A 62 -5.91 0.77 7.74
N MET A 63 -5.53 1.62 6.78
CA MET A 63 -4.75 2.83 7.06
C MET A 63 -5.49 3.84 7.92
N GLU A 64 -6.75 4.13 7.60
CA GLU A 64 -7.59 5.02 8.42
C GLU A 64 -7.72 4.51 9.86
N ASP A 65 -7.84 3.20 10.03
CA ASP A 65 -7.92 2.57 11.33
C ASP A 65 -6.59 2.69 12.10
N ILE A 66 -5.43 2.60 11.44
CA ILE A 66 -4.12 2.88 12.05
C ILE A 66 -4.06 4.33 12.53
N GLU A 67 -4.41 5.29 11.67
CA GLU A 67 -4.39 6.72 11.99
C GLU A 67 -5.36 7.07 13.13
N GLY A 68 -6.51 6.40 13.16
CA GLY A 68 -7.51 6.52 14.23
C GLY A 68 -7.19 5.75 15.52
N GLY A 69 -6.07 5.02 15.58
CA GLY A 69 -5.62 4.26 16.75
C GLY A 69 -6.39 2.96 17.02
N SER A 70 -7.11 2.41 16.04
CA SER A 70 -7.87 1.16 16.17
C SER A 70 -7.89 0.34 14.87
N PRO A 71 -6.80 -0.40 14.53
CA PRO A 71 -6.66 -1.27 13.32
C PRO A 71 -7.68 -2.42 13.22
N GLU A 72 -8.63 -2.50 14.16
CA GLU A 72 -9.49 -3.66 14.37
C GLU A 72 -10.75 -3.64 13.51
N ARG A 73 -11.14 -2.50 12.94
CA ARG A 73 -12.44 -2.40 12.27
C ARG A 73 -12.41 -2.95 10.85
N CYS A 74 -11.25 -2.96 10.20
CA CYS A 74 -11.04 -3.54 8.87
C CYS A 74 -11.07 -5.07 8.88
N VAL A 75 -10.77 -5.71 10.00
CA VAL A 75 -10.64 -7.17 10.08
C VAL A 75 -11.56 -7.75 11.15
N GLY A 76 -12.56 -8.52 10.72
CA GLY A 76 -13.42 -9.30 11.62
C GLY A 76 -12.95 -10.75 11.74
N THR A 77 -13.54 -11.49 12.68
CA THR A 77 -13.25 -12.92 12.91
C THR A 77 -14.53 -13.75 12.71
N ARG A 78 -14.42 -14.84 11.96
CA ARG A 78 -15.51 -15.82 11.78
C ARG A 78 -15.56 -16.79 12.96
N ALA A 79 -16.65 -17.55 13.05
CA ALA A 79 -16.84 -18.53 14.12
C ALA A 79 -15.82 -19.68 14.10
N ASP A 80 -15.20 -19.96 12.94
CA ASP A 80 -14.16 -20.97 12.77
C ASP A 80 -12.74 -20.45 13.14
N GLY A 81 -12.62 -19.19 13.56
CA GLY A 81 -11.36 -18.57 13.94
C GLY A 81 -10.61 -17.90 12.79
N THR A 82 -11.11 -17.97 11.54
CA THR A 82 -10.48 -17.29 10.40
C THR A 82 -10.89 -15.82 10.31
N GLY A 83 -10.02 -14.98 9.74
CA GLY A 83 -10.28 -13.56 9.53
C GLY A 83 -11.03 -13.24 8.25
N TYR A 84 -11.74 -12.12 8.25
CA TYR A 84 -12.43 -11.58 7.08
C TYR A 84 -12.24 -10.07 6.97
N ILE A 85 -12.29 -9.55 5.74
CA ILE A 85 -12.33 -8.09 5.53
C ILE A 85 -13.73 -7.60 5.84
N ALA A 86 -13.85 -6.72 6.83
CA ALA A 86 -15.10 -6.11 7.22
C ALA A 86 -15.43 -4.91 6.34
N CYS A 87 -16.70 -4.79 5.95
CA CYS A 87 -17.19 -3.63 5.24
C CYS A 87 -17.07 -2.39 6.12
N LYS A 88 -16.39 -1.35 5.62
CA LYS A 88 -16.23 -0.05 6.30
C LYS A 88 -17.55 0.58 6.76
N ASN A 89 -18.65 0.24 6.08
CA ASN A 89 -19.95 0.84 6.30
C ASN A 89 -20.89 0.04 7.21
N CYS A 90 -20.75 -1.28 7.28
CA CYS A 90 -21.71 -2.13 8.02
C CYS A 90 -21.07 -3.28 8.81
N GLY A 91 -19.75 -3.43 8.76
CA GLY A 91 -18.99 -4.45 9.50
C GLY A 91 -19.12 -5.88 8.97
N ARG A 92 -20.04 -6.15 8.04
CA ARG A 92 -20.23 -7.48 7.43
C ARG A 92 -19.11 -7.79 6.43
N GLU A 93 -18.84 -9.08 6.26
CA GLU A 93 -17.81 -9.58 5.35
C GLU A 93 -17.97 -9.05 3.91
N VAL A 94 -16.86 -8.62 3.32
CA VAL A 94 -16.75 -8.35 1.88
C VAL A 94 -15.86 -9.39 1.22
N PHE A 95 -16.31 -9.93 0.10
CA PHE A 95 -15.56 -10.94 -0.63
C PHE A 95 -14.54 -10.28 -1.57
N ILE A 96 -13.33 -10.82 -1.58
CA ILE A 96 -12.22 -10.30 -2.40
C ILE A 96 -12.53 -10.37 -3.90
N ARG A 97 -13.24 -11.42 -4.34
CA ARG A 97 -13.58 -11.66 -5.74
C ARG A 97 -14.55 -10.63 -6.33
N ASP A 98 -15.34 -9.97 -5.50
CA ASP A 98 -16.38 -9.02 -5.91
C ASP A 98 -15.81 -7.59 -5.98
N GLY A 99 -14.62 -7.46 -6.55
CA GLY A 99 -13.88 -6.20 -6.56
C GLY A 99 -13.40 -5.73 -7.92
N GLU A 100 -12.99 -4.47 -7.95
CA GLU A 100 -12.45 -3.78 -9.13
C GLU A 100 -11.34 -2.80 -8.72
N TRP A 101 -10.35 -2.64 -9.59
CA TRP A 101 -9.31 -1.62 -9.44
C TRP A 101 -9.89 -0.27 -9.83
N GLN A 102 -10.03 0.64 -8.88
CA GLN A 102 -10.49 2.01 -9.13
C GLN A 102 -9.36 3.02 -8.92
N PRO A 103 -9.14 3.95 -9.86
CA PRO A 103 -8.15 5.02 -9.73
C PRO A 103 -8.64 6.14 -8.79
N GLU A 104 -7.78 6.55 -7.86
CA GLU A 104 -8.00 7.76 -7.05
C GLU A 104 -7.69 9.03 -7.87
N THR A 105 -6.72 8.97 -8.79
CA THR A 105 -6.30 10.12 -9.63
C THR A 105 -6.58 9.86 -11.11
N LYS A 106 -7.86 9.91 -11.50
CA LYS A 106 -8.32 9.65 -12.89
C LYS A 106 -7.61 10.46 -13.98
N ALA A 107 -7.15 11.68 -13.65
CA ALA A 107 -6.46 12.54 -14.60
C ALA A 107 -5.13 11.93 -15.10
N ASN A 108 -4.53 11.02 -14.34
CA ASN A 108 -3.27 10.38 -14.69
C ASN A 108 -3.45 9.05 -15.43
N SER A 109 -4.69 8.58 -15.65
CA SER A 109 -4.94 7.25 -16.24
C SER A 109 -4.39 7.12 -17.66
N ASP A 110 -4.38 8.20 -18.46
CA ASP A 110 -3.79 8.17 -19.80
C ASP A 110 -2.25 8.14 -19.79
N PHE A 111 -1.63 8.50 -18.66
CA PHE A 111 -0.18 8.58 -18.52
C PHE A 111 0.42 7.33 -17.88
N MET A 112 -0.08 6.91 -16.72
CA MET A 112 0.48 5.78 -15.99
C MET A 112 -0.56 5.15 -15.06
N HIS A 113 -0.73 3.84 -15.21
CA HIS A 113 -1.53 3.03 -14.29
C HIS A 113 -0.69 2.53 -13.13
N GLY A 114 -1.07 2.84 -11.90
CA GLY A 114 -0.41 2.33 -10.70
C GLY A 114 -1.36 1.45 -9.90
N TYR A 115 -0.88 0.33 -9.39
CA TYR A 115 -1.69 -0.63 -8.64
C TYR A 115 -1.09 -0.85 -7.26
N HIS A 116 -1.84 -0.50 -6.22
CA HIS A 116 -1.45 -0.77 -4.85
C HIS A 116 -1.85 -2.20 -4.47
N TRP A 117 -0.88 -3.11 -4.55
CA TRP A 117 -1.10 -4.52 -4.23
C TRP A 117 -0.66 -4.84 -2.81
N SER A 118 -1.60 -5.24 -1.96
CA SER A 118 -1.33 -5.72 -0.60
C SER A 118 -1.73 -7.20 -0.44
N GLN A 119 -1.38 -7.82 0.67
CA GLN A 119 -1.90 -9.16 0.98
C GLN A 119 -3.39 -9.16 1.33
N LEU A 120 -4.00 -8.02 1.64
CA LEU A 120 -5.44 -7.89 1.86
C LEU A 120 -6.23 -8.07 0.55
N THR A 121 -5.60 -7.92 -0.63
CA THR A 121 -6.21 -8.24 -1.95
C THR A 121 -6.19 -9.73 -2.29
N SER A 122 -5.51 -10.56 -1.51
CA SER A 122 -5.29 -11.97 -1.82
C SER A 122 -6.30 -12.88 -1.12
N THR A 123 -6.89 -13.81 -1.86
CA THR A 123 -7.72 -14.88 -1.29
C THR A 123 -6.93 -15.96 -0.55
N PHE A 124 -5.59 -15.92 -0.60
CA PHE A 124 -4.72 -16.92 0.00
C PHE A 124 -4.18 -16.52 1.38
N ASN A 125 -4.37 -15.27 1.78
CA ASN A 125 -3.91 -14.77 3.08
C ASN A 125 -5.11 -14.57 4.00
N ASP A 126 -4.98 -15.00 5.25
CA ASP A 126 -5.96 -14.69 6.29
C ASP A 126 -5.75 -13.25 6.77
N PRO A 127 -6.75 -12.33 6.64
CA PRO A 127 -6.65 -10.97 7.15
C PRO A 127 -6.37 -10.90 8.66
N LEU A 128 -6.78 -11.89 9.44
CA LEU A 128 -6.50 -11.94 10.87
C LEU A 128 -5.02 -12.19 11.16
N GLU A 129 -4.32 -12.96 10.31
CA GLU A 129 -2.87 -13.13 10.42
C GLU A 129 -2.15 -11.79 10.12
N ILE A 130 -2.62 -11.03 9.13
CA ILE A 130 -2.06 -9.71 8.81
C ILE A 130 -2.24 -8.75 9.99
N LEU A 131 -3.44 -8.72 10.58
CA LEU A 131 -3.72 -7.93 11.78
C LEU A 131 -2.87 -8.39 12.98
N HIS A 132 -2.67 -9.69 13.15
CA HIS A 132 -1.81 -10.23 14.19
C HIS A 132 -0.36 -9.79 14.01
N ASN A 133 0.20 -9.92 12.80
CA ASN A 133 1.55 -9.47 12.48
C ASN A 133 1.69 -7.96 12.65
N PHE A 134 0.66 -7.17 12.37
CA PHE A 134 0.68 -5.74 12.63
C PHE A 134 0.81 -5.42 14.12
N ARG A 135 0.06 -6.14 14.98
CA ARG A 135 0.12 -5.96 16.45
C ARG A 135 1.39 -6.52 17.07
N ASN A 136 1.86 -7.65 16.56
CA ASN A 136 3.02 -8.38 17.06
C ASN A 136 3.94 -8.68 15.87
N PRO A 137 4.73 -7.68 15.42
CA PRO A 137 5.59 -7.85 14.26
C PRO A 137 6.56 -9.02 14.46
N PRO A 138 6.68 -9.94 13.47
CA PRO A 138 7.71 -10.96 13.49
C PRO A 138 9.08 -10.31 13.69
N GLU A 139 9.88 -10.85 14.62
CA GLU A 139 11.20 -10.33 14.97
C GLU A 139 11.21 -8.85 15.45
N GLY A 140 10.03 -8.30 15.80
CA GLY A 140 9.89 -6.89 16.15
C GLY A 140 9.96 -5.93 14.95
N ASN A 141 9.99 -6.44 13.71
CA ASN A 141 10.14 -5.62 12.52
C ASN A 141 8.80 -5.16 11.94
N LEU A 142 8.27 -4.05 12.46
CA LEU A 142 7.03 -3.46 11.96
C LEU A 142 7.16 -2.97 10.51
N ALA A 143 8.36 -2.52 10.09
CA ALA A 143 8.60 -2.02 8.75
C ALA A 143 8.30 -3.11 7.70
N ASP A 144 8.69 -4.35 7.94
CA ASP A 144 8.40 -5.46 7.02
C ASP A 144 6.90 -5.77 6.93
N VAL A 145 6.14 -5.56 8.02
CA VAL A 145 4.68 -5.71 7.97
C VAL A 145 4.07 -4.66 7.04
N TYR A 146 4.46 -3.39 7.18
CA TYR A 146 4.00 -2.33 6.28
C TYR A 146 4.36 -2.63 4.82
N ARG A 147 5.63 -2.95 4.56
CA ARG A 147 6.16 -3.06 3.19
C ARG A 147 5.73 -4.34 2.49
N LEU A 148 5.76 -5.48 3.18
CA LEU A 148 5.57 -6.81 2.58
C LEU A 148 4.14 -7.35 2.74
N ARG A 149 3.43 -6.98 3.83
CA ARG A 149 2.04 -7.39 4.05
C ARG A 149 1.06 -6.34 3.53
N LEU A 150 1.27 -5.07 3.87
CA LEU A 150 0.34 -3.99 3.53
C LEU A 150 0.66 -3.29 2.20
N GLY A 151 1.89 -3.43 1.68
CA GLY A 151 2.31 -2.75 0.45
C GLY A 151 2.47 -1.24 0.64
N LEU A 152 2.78 -0.79 1.87
CA LEU A 152 2.86 0.60 2.26
C LEU A 152 4.30 1.02 2.57
N PRO A 153 4.72 2.25 2.21
CA PRO A 153 5.99 2.78 2.65
C PRO A 153 6.00 2.94 4.18
N TYR A 154 7.17 2.78 4.80
CA TYR A 154 7.32 2.96 6.24
C TYR A 154 8.67 3.56 6.58
N ILE A 155 8.66 4.54 7.48
CA ILE A 155 9.84 5.07 8.15
C ILE A 155 9.53 5.13 9.65
N ALA A 156 10.42 4.56 10.47
CA ALA A 156 10.28 4.69 11.91
C ALA A 156 10.45 6.15 12.31
N GLU A 157 9.77 6.58 13.38
CA GLU A 157 9.83 7.96 13.83
C GLU A 157 11.25 8.37 14.25
N GLU A 158 12.00 7.42 14.83
CA GLU A 158 13.41 7.55 15.20
C GLU A 158 14.37 7.66 14.00
N ASP A 159 13.99 7.12 12.84
CA ASP A 159 14.78 7.17 11.60
C ASP A 159 14.45 8.40 10.74
N ARG A 160 13.42 9.17 11.12
CA ARG A 160 13.03 10.39 10.40
C ARG A 160 14.00 11.51 10.76
N LEU A 161 15.12 11.59 10.02
CA LEU A 161 16.07 12.70 10.13
C LEU A 161 15.36 14.03 9.88
N VAL A 162 15.29 14.86 10.93
CA VAL A 162 14.79 16.24 10.83
C VAL A 162 15.97 17.15 10.50
N MET A 163 15.77 18.16 9.66
CA MET A 163 16.85 19.07 9.25
C MET A 163 17.62 19.68 10.44
N SER A 164 16.96 19.90 11.58
CA SER A 164 17.60 20.35 12.82
C SER A 164 18.70 19.41 13.32
N GLN A 165 18.51 18.09 13.22
CA GLN A 165 19.50 17.08 13.62
C GLN A 165 20.70 17.05 12.66
N VAL A 166 20.48 17.35 11.37
CA VAL A 166 21.56 17.49 10.37
C VAL A 166 22.42 18.73 10.67
N PHE A 167 21.80 19.84 11.10
CA PHE A 167 22.54 21.05 11.47
C PHE A 167 23.31 20.92 12.79
N GLU A 168 22.83 20.14 13.76
CA GLU A 168 23.58 19.85 14.99
C GLU A 168 24.88 19.10 14.72
N CYS A 169 24.89 18.14 13.80
CA CYS A 169 26.10 17.43 13.38
C CYS A 169 27.12 18.34 12.67
N TRP A 170 26.70 19.48 12.13
CA TRP A 170 27.58 20.41 11.41
C TRP A 170 28.32 21.39 12.30
N HIS A 171 27.88 21.59 13.54
CA HIS A 171 28.50 22.52 14.50
C HIS A 171 29.48 21.85 15.49
N VAL A 172 29.78 20.56 15.31
CA VAL A 172 30.77 19.81 16.12
C VAL A 172 32.09 19.60 15.36
N GLN A 173 32.48 20.53 14.49
CA GLN A 173 33.81 20.57 13.85
C GLN A 173 34.62 21.77 14.30
#